data_AF-A0A955B1U4-F1
#
_entry.id   AF-A0A955B1U4-F1
#
_cell.length_a   1.000
_cell.length_b   1.000
_cell.length_c   1.000
_cell.angle_alpha   90.00
_cell.angle_beta   90.00
_cell.angle_gamma   90.00
#
_symmetry.space_group_name_H-M   'P 1'
#
loop_
_entity.id
_entity.type
_entity.pdbx_description
1 polymer ?
#
loop_
_entity_poly.entity_id
_entity_poly.type
_entity_poly.pdbx_seq_one_letter_code
_entity_poly.pdbx_strand_id
1 'polypeptide(L)'
;MPQLASHIDIYPTLMDLCQITAPAGPPLDGVSLRPLLTEGESDWPERTLSTHNPISADNRYPGAVRTSRFRLVREIRGPQGGSSARPNDQQASAWQLYDMQADPGEKRDLANERPEIVESLSAQYENWIDETHREPLERLPIPVGYEQENPVTLHAPQAFFEGELRFYSGPGFAHDWLTNWTATDERVWFDVDVVKAGEYELALKYAVSSETSGPNVRVSVGETLGDAVPLKVVPAPLIPLPHRDERGKQRYRNREWSRQSLG
;
A
#
# COMPACT_ATOMS: atom_id res chain seq x y z
N MET A 1 7.74 26.59 5.92
CA MET A 1 8.93 25.71 5.86
C MET A 1 9.83 26.27 4.79
N PRO A 2 11.09 26.64 5.05
CA PRO A 2 11.86 27.36 4.04
C PRO A 2 12.30 26.44 2.89
N GLN A 3 12.52 25.14 3.13
CA GLN A 3 12.98 24.18 2.13
C GLN A 3 12.03 22.98 2.00
N LEU A 4 11.81 22.53 0.77
CA LEU A 4 10.93 21.41 0.44
C LEU A 4 11.69 20.08 0.51
N ALA A 5 11.15 19.12 1.26
CA ALA A 5 11.67 17.76 1.44
C ALA A 5 10.51 16.74 1.48
N SER A 6 10.82 15.46 1.23
CA SER A 6 9.87 14.34 1.18
C SER A 6 10.43 13.07 1.81
N HIS A 7 9.55 12.11 2.09
CA HIS A 7 9.92 10.79 2.60
C HIS A 7 10.84 10.01 1.65
N ILE A 8 10.73 10.23 0.32
CA ILE A 8 11.62 9.63 -0.68
C ILE A 8 13.08 10.05 -0.52
N ASP A 9 13.35 11.15 0.18
CA ASP A 9 14.70 11.66 0.44
C ASP A 9 15.39 10.89 1.57
N ILE A 10 14.66 10.13 2.39
CA ILE A 10 15.22 9.42 3.55
C ILE A 10 16.23 8.36 3.09
N TYR A 11 15.89 7.57 2.07
CA TYR A 11 16.75 6.49 1.58
C TYR A 11 18.11 7.00 1.06
N PRO A 12 18.19 7.97 0.12
CA PRO A 12 19.48 8.54 -0.30
C PRO A 12 20.21 9.27 0.83
N THR A 13 19.49 9.87 1.78
CA THR A 13 20.12 10.49 2.96
C THR A 13 20.85 9.47 3.82
N LEU A 14 20.21 8.33 4.12
CA LEU A 14 20.82 7.28 4.93
C LEU A 14 22.03 6.67 4.20
N MET A 15 21.94 6.46 2.89
CA MET A 15 23.07 5.97 2.11
C MET A 15 24.26 6.94 2.16
N ASP A 16 24.03 8.23 1.95
CA ASP A 16 25.07 9.27 2.02
C ASP A 16 25.72 9.33 3.42
N LEU A 17 24.91 9.38 4.48
CA LEU A 17 25.41 9.41 5.86
C LEU A 17 26.19 8.15 6.24
N CYS A 18 25.80 6.99 5.71
CA CYS A 18 26.49 5.72 5.93
C CYS A 18 27.62 5.44 4.91
N GLN A 19 27.87 6.35 3.97
CA GLN A 19 28.86 6.20 2.90
C GLN A 19 28.65 4.93 2.06
N ILE A 20 27.40 4.56 1.83
CA ILE A 20 27.00 3.40 1.03
C ILE A 20 26.83 3.84 -0.43
N THR A 21 27.47 3.14 -1.35
CA THR A 21 27.21 3.30 -2.79
C THR A 21 25.84 2.71 -3.11
N ALA A 22 25.00 3.47 -3.80
CA ALA A 22 23.69 2.98 -4.24
C ALA A 22 23.86 1.69 -5.07
N PRO A 23 23.08 0.63 -4.77
CA PRO A 23 23.13 -0.60 -5.54
C PRO A 23 22.67 -0.36 -6.97
N ALA A 24 22.99 -1.28 -7.88
CA ALA A 24 22.42 -1.25 -9.23
C ALA A 24 20.88 -1.28 -9.16
N GLY A 25 20.22 -0.43 -9.93
CA GLY A 25 18.77 -0.27 -9.91
C GLY A 25 18.31 0.98 -10.65
N PRO A 26 17.01 1.31 -10.59
CA PRO A 26 16.50 2.54 -11.14
C PRO A 26 17.12 3.76 -10.45
N PRO A 27 17.16 4.93 -11.12
CA PRO A 27 17.55 6.19 -10.49
C PRO A 27 16.70 6.47 -9.25
N LEU A 28 17.30 7.14 -8.25
CA LEU A 28 16.58 7.57 -7.06
C LEU A 28 15.85 8.88 -7.33
N ASP A 29 14.57 8.96 -6.99
CA ASP A 29 13.79 10.20 -7.06
C ASP A 29 14.14 11.18 -5.93
N GLY A 30 14.61 10.65 -4.81
CA GLY A 30 15.00 11.42 -3.63
C GLY A 30 16.40 12.03 -3.76
N VAL A 31 16.65 13.08 -2.99
CA VAL A 31 18.00 13.67 -2.82
C VAL A 31 18.40 13.65 -1.35
N SER A 32 19.70 13.49 -1.07
CA SER A 32 20.19 13.47 0.32
C SER A 32 19.92 14.79 1.03
N LEU A 33 19.26 14.73 2.19
CA LEU A 33 19.01 15.85 3.09
C LEU A 33 20.23 16.23 3.92
N ARG A 34 21.36 15.53 3.78
CA ARG A 34 22.57 15.78 4.57
C ARG A 34 22.99 17.26 4.61
N PRO A 35 22.98 18.04 3.51
CA PRO A 35 23.28 19.46 3.56
C PRO A 35 22.33 20.21 4.51
N LEU A 36 21.02 19.95 4.42
CA LEU A 36 20.04 20.58 5.33
C LEU A 36 20.20 20.18 6.81
N LEU A 37 20.73 18.98 7.07
CA LEU A 37 20.89 18.44 8.42
C LEU A 37 22.20 18.88 9.09
N THR A 38 23.23 19.15 8.30
CA THR A 38 24.60 19.35 8.81
C THR A 38 25.20 20.71 8.46
N GLU A 39 24.64 21.39 7.47
CA GLU A 39 25.13 22.67 6.95
C GLU A 39 24.01 23.71 7.15
N GLY A 40 24.32 24.82 7.84
CA GLY A 40 23.29 25.81 8.23
C GLY A 40 22.71 26.59 7.04
N GLU A 41 23.58 26.98 6.10
CA GLU A 41 23.21 27.47 4.78
C GLU A 41 23.60 26.40 3.77
N SER A 42 22.65 25.96 2.95
CA SER A 42 22.89 24.96 1.91
C SER A 42 22.31 25.44 0.59
N ASP A 43 22.96 25.06 -0.51
CA ASP A 43 22.49 25.27 -1.89
C ASP A 43 21.35 24.29 -2.22
N TRP A 44 20.34 24.21 -1.35
CA TRP A 44 19.22 23.32 -1.52
C TRP A 44 18.43 23.70 -2.77
N PRO A 45 18.31 22.80 -3.76
CA PRO A 45 17.71 23.15 -5.04
C PRO A 45 16.21 23.40 -4.90
N GLU A 46 15.70 24.39 -5.66
CA GLU A 46 14.26 24.44 -5.91
C GLU A 46 13.88 23.18 -6.70
N ARG A 47 12.83 22.51 -6.24
CA ARG A 47 12.40 21.23 -6.80
C ARG A 47 10.90 21.09 -6.74
N THR A 48 10.43 20.14 -7.52
CA THR A 48 9.04 19.75 -7.58
C THR A 48 8.86 18.36 -6.98
N LEU A 49 7.85 18.20 -6.13
CA LEU A 49 7.42 16.92 -5.59
C LEU A 49 6.03 16.58 -6.11
N SER A 50 5.91 15.42 -6.74
CA SER A 50 4.63 14.89 -7.18
C SER A 50 4.10 13.85 -6.19
N THR A 51 2.78 13.81 -6.01
CA THR A 51 2.10 12.78 -5.23
C THR A 51 0.89 12.28 -6.00
N HIS A 52 0.69 10.97 -6.03
CA HIS A 52 -0.47 10.32 -6.60
C HIS A 52 -1.11 9.42 -5.57
N ASN A 53 -2.44 9.38 -5.52
CA ASN A 53 -3.19 8.46 -4.67
C ASN A 53 -4.03 7.54 -5.57
N PRO A 54 -3.48 6.38 -5.98
CA PRO A 54 -4.12 5.49 -6.93
C PRO A 54 -5.40 4.88 -6.35
N ILE A 55 -6.43 4.82 -7.19
CA ILE A 55 -7.71 4.14 -6.88
C ILE A 55 -7.78 2.81 -7.66
N SER A 56 -7.18 2.75 -8.85
CA SER A 56 -6.92 1.59 -9.68
C SER A 56 -5.44 1.56 -10.09
N ALA A 57 -5.05 0.57 -10.90
CA ALA A 57 -3.67 0.45 -11.37
C ALA A 57 -3.28 1.52 -12.41
N ASP A 58 -4.26 2.19 -13.01
CA ASP A 58 -4.12 2.97 -14.24
C ASP A 58 -4.69 4.40 -14.16
N ASN A 59 -5.42 4.75 -13.10
CA ASN A 59 -6.00 6.08 -12.96
C ASN A 59 -4.89 7.14 -12.80
N ARG A 60 -5.04 8.29 -13.44
CA ARG A 60 -4.06 9.39 -13.36
C ARG A 60 -4.31 10.32 -12.18
N TYR A 61 -5.53 10.35 -11.62
CA TYR A 61 -5.91 11.24 -10.52
C TYR A 61 -6.67 10.46 -9.43
N PRO A 62 -6.71 10.91 -8.16
CA PRO A 62 -6.24 12.18 -7.61
C PRO A 62 -4.71 12.29 -7.49
N GLY A 63 -4.20 13.52 -7.58
CA GLY A 63 -2.79 13.81 -7.40
C GLY A 63 -2.50 15.29 -7.15
N ALA A 64 -1.23 15.57 -6.85
CA ALA A 64 -0.76 16.92 -6.60
C ALA A 64 0.71 17.09 -7.00
N VAL A 65 1.07 18.34 -7.26
CA VAL A 65 2.45 18.80 -7.52
C VAL A 65 2.77 19.93 -6.56
N ARG A 66 3.95 19.90 -5.96
CA ARG A 66 4.37 20.86 -4.93
C ARG A 66 5.75 21.41 -5.20
N THR A 67 5.88 22.73 -5.10
CA THR A 67 7.14 23.48 -5.03
C THR A 67 7.32 24.06 -3.63
N SER A 68 8.38 24.83 -3.38
CA SER A 68 8.58 25.49 -2.07
C SER A 68 7.47 26.49 -1.74
N ARG A 69 6.76 27.01 -2.76
CA ARG A 69 5.69 28.01 -2.59
C ARG A 69 4.31 27.51 -2.98
N PHE A 70 4.18 26.83 -4.12
CA PHE A 70 2.87 26.49 -4.67
C PHE A 70 2.56 25.01 -4.55
N ARG A 71 1.28 24.69 -4.39
CA ARG A 71 0.74 23.35 -4.54
C ARG A 71 -0.39 23.36 -5.55
N LEU A 72 -0.27 22.53 -6.57
CA LEU A 72 -1.30 22.24 -7.56
C LEU A 72 -1.97 20.93 -7.19
N VAL A 73 -3.30 20.87 -7.16
CA VAL A 73 -4.06 19.68 -6.75
C VAL A 73 -5.16 19.39 -7.76
N ARG A 74 -5.39 18.11 -8.04
CA ARG A 74 -6.54 17.61 -8.81
C ARG A 74 -7.11 16.38 -8.15
N GLU A 75 -8.41 16.40 -7.91
CA GLU A 75 -9.07 15.42 -7.04
C GLU A 75 -10.15 14.64 -7.77
N ILE A 76 -10.32 13.37 -7.39
CA ILE A 76 -11.55 12.62 -7.62
C ILE A 76 -12.23 12.46 -6.27
N ARG A 77 -13.40 13.08 -6.10
CA ARG A 77 -14.16 13.01 -4.85
C ARG A 77 -15.31 12.00 -4.99
N GLY A 78 -15.38 11.03 -4.08
CA GLY A 78 -16.58 10.20 -3.94
C GLY A 78 -17.76 10.96 -3.32
N PRO A 79 -18.97 10.37 -3.25
CA PRO A 79 -20.16 10.98 -2.64
C PRO A 79 -19.97 11.43 -1.19
N GLN A 80 -19.00 10.83 -0.48
CA GLN A 80 -18.62 11.15 0.89
C GLN A 80 -17.18 11.70 0.99
N GLY A 81 -16.57 12.07 -0.14
CA GLY A 81 -15.16 12.44 -0.25
C GLY A 81 -14.19 11.27 -0.02
N GLY A 82 -12.91 11.53 -0.27
CA GLY A 82 -11.79 10.63 0.10
C GLY A 82 -11.96 9.18 -0.38
N SER A 83 -11.65 8.22 0.50
CA SER A 83 -11.48 6.78 0.23
C SER A 83 -12.67 6.01 -0.39
N SER A 84 -13.79 6.68 -0.68
CA SER A 84 -14.93 6.11 -1.43
C SER A 84 -14.95 6.52 -2.91
N ALA A 85 -13.92 7.24 -3.36
CA ALA A 85 -13.77 7.58 -4.77
C ALA A 85 -13.65 6.32 -5.63
N ARG A 86 -14.22 6.37 -6.84
CA ARG A 86 -14.08 5.33 -7.86
C ARG A 86 -13.15 5.86 -8.95
N PRO A 87 -12.38 5.00 -9.63
CA PRO A 87 -11.48 5.45 -10.67
C PRO A 87 -12.30 6.00 -11.84
N ASN A 88 -12.19 7.30 -12.08
CA ASN A 88 -12.78 7.97 -13.23
C ASN A 88 -12.11 9.34 -13.44
N ASP A 89 -11.03 9.36 -14.21
CA ASP A 89 -10.26 10.58 -14.47
C ASP A 89 -11.10 11.68 -15.15
N GLN A 90 -12.17 11.33 -15.87
CA GLN A 90 -13.08 12.31 -16.47
C GLN A 90 -13.89 13.08 -15.42
N GLN A 91 -14.07 12.51 -14.23
CA GLN A 91 -14.75 13.17 -13.09
C GLN A 91 -13.76 13.90 -12.18
N ALA A 92 -12.47 13.93 -12.51
CA ALA A 92 -11.51 14.70 -11.76
C ALA A 92 -11.85 16.20 -11.83
N SER A 93 -11.66 16.91 -10.71
CA SER A 93 -11.85 18.35 -10.65
C SER A 93 -10.98 19.08 -11.68
N ALA A 94 -11.28 20.35 -11.94
CA ALA A 94 -10.27 21.25 -12.50
C ALA A 94 -9.06 21.32 -11.56
N TRP A 95 -7.90 21.69 -12.11
CA TRP A 95 -6.72 21.97 -11.30
C TRP A 95 -6.98 23.15 -10.36
N GLN A 96 -6.54 23.00 -9.11
CA GLN A 96 -6.65 24.02 -8.07
C GLN A 96 -5.24 24.39 -7.61
N LEU A 97 -4.95 25.69 -7.47
CA LEU A 97 -3.61 26.18 -7.14
C LEU A 97 -3.64 26.94 -5.82
N TYR A 98 -2.76 26.56 -4.90
CA TYR A 98 -2.66 27.18 -3.58
C TYR A 98 -1.25 27.72 -3.33
N ASP A 99 -1.16 28.93 -2.77
CA ASP A 99 0.09 29.48 -2.24
C ASP A 99 0.29 28.96 -0.81
N MET A 100 1.18 27.99 -0.64
CA MET A 100 1.42 27.31 0.63
C MET A 100 2.16 28.15 1.67
N GLN A 101 2.67 29.33 1.29
CA GLN A 101 3.28 30.28 2.22
C GLN A 101 2.25 31.30 2.71
N ALA A 102 1.44 31.85 1.81
CA ALA A 102 0.40 32.82 2.15
C ALA A 102 -0.89 32.16 2.67
N ASP A 103 -1.20 30.95 2.21
CA ASP A 103 -2.39 30.18 2.53
C ASP A 103 -2.07 28.68 2.76
N PRO A 104 -1.39 28.32 3.87
CA PRO A 104 -1.12 26.93 4.20
C PRO A 104 -2.37 26.06 4.39
N GLY A 105 -3.55 26.68 4.55
CA GLY A 105 -4.83 26.00 4.77
C GLY A 105 -5.62 25.74 3.49
N GLU A 106 -5.08 26.06 2.31
CA GLU A 106 -5.67 25.76 1.00
C GLU A 106 -7.10 26.31 0.84
N LYS A 107 -7.34 27.53 1.33
CA LYS A 107 -8.66 28.18 1.38
C LYS A 107 -8.96 28.99 0.12
N ARG A 108 -7.95 29.53 -0.54
CA ARG A 108 -8.08 30.39 -1.72
C ARG A 108 -7.42 29.74 -2.92
N ASP A 109 -8.25 29.27 -3.84
CA ASP A 109 -7.80 28.78 -5.13
C ASP A 109 -7.37 29.94 -6.04
N LEU A 110 -6.13 29.89 -6.53
CA LEU A 110 -5.50 30.88 -7.40
C LEU A 110 -5.42 30.42 -8.86
N ALA A 111 -6.01 29.29 -9.23
CA ALA A 111 -5.84 28.70 -10.56
C ALA A 111 -6.21 29.66 -11.71
N ASN A 112 -7.31 30.41 -11.55
CA ASN A 112 -7.76 31.41 -12.52
C ASN A 112 -6.91 32.69 -12.52
N GLU A 113 -6.25 32.99 -11.39
CA GLU A 113 -5.43 34.20 -11.25
C GLU A 113 -4.01 33.99 -11.77
N ARG A 114 -3.51 32.74 -11.75
CA ARG A 114 -2.13 32.35 -12.08
C ARG A 114 -2.10 31.17 -13.07
N PRO A 115 -2.72 31.30 -14.26
CA PRO A 115 -2.81 30.20 -15.22
C PRO A 115 -1.44 29.71 -15.71
N GLU A 116 -0.43 30.57 -15.73
CA GLU A 116 0.93 30.22 -16.14
C GLU A 116 1.60 29.22 -15.18
N ILE A 117 1.29 29.32 -13.88
CA ILE A 117 1.78 28.36 -12.87
C ILE A 117 1.02 27.04 -13.01
N VAL A 118 -0.29 27.10 -13.25
CA VAL A 118 -1.12 25.91 -13.47
C VAL A 118 -0.60 25.13 -14.68
N GLU A 119 -0.34 25.80 -15.80
CA GLU A 119 0.19 25.16 -17.00
C GLU A 119 1.56 24.50 -16.74
N SER A 120 2.48 25.21 -16.10
CA SER A 120 3.82 24.68 -15.79
C SER A 120 3.78 23.48 -14.85
N LEU A 121 3.01 23.55 -13.76
CA LEU A 121 2.95 22.48 -12.76
C LEU A 121 2.12 21.29 -13.23
N SER A 122 1.05 21.51 -14.01
CA SER A 122 0.28 20.42 -14.59
C SER A 122 1.10 19.66 -15.63
N ALA A 123 1.87 20.33 -16.49
CA ALA A 123 2.78 19.66 -17.42
C ALA A 123 3.82 18.79 -16.69
N GLN A 124 4.37 19.26 -15.56
CA GLN A 124 5.26 18.46 -14.71
C GLN A 124 4.56 17.24 -14.12
N TYR A 125 3.30 17.37 -13.68
CA TYR A 125 2.50 16.24 -13.22
C TYR A 125 2.30 15.19 -14.32
N GLU A 126 1.84 15.63 -15.49
CA GLU A 126 1.50 14.74 -16.60
C GLU A 126 2.75 14.01 -17.12
N ASN A 127 3.90 14.69 -17.17
CA ASN A 127 5.16 14.01 -17.48
C ASN A 127 5.51 12.98 -16.41
N TRP A 128 5.47 13.35 -15.12
CA TRP A 128 5.81 12.44 -14.03
C TRP A 128 4.88 11.21 -13.95
N ILE A 129 3.57 11.39 -14.19
CA ILE A 129 2.63 10.26 -14.19
C ILE A 129 2.87 9.34 -15.39
N ASP A 130 3.22 9.88 -16.56
CA ASP A 130 3.60 9.08 -17.73
C ASP A 130 4.89 8.29 -17.49
N GLU A 131 5.85 8.88 -16.78
CA GLU A 131 7.10 8.19 -16.40
C GLU A 131 6.87 7.06 -15.40
N THR A 132 6.05 7.29 -14.39
CA THR A 132 5.78 6.31 -13.33
C THR A 132 4.81 5.21 -13.77
N HIS A 133 3.98 5.46 -14.79
CA HIS A 133 3.04 4.48 -15.34
C HIS A 133 3.59 3.72 -16.57
N ARG A 134 4.88 3.86 -16.90
CA ARG A 134 5.48 3.13 -18.04
C ARG A 134 5.40 1.62 -17.87
N GLU A 135 5.52 1.15 -16.64
CA GLU A 135 5.41 -0.26 -16.29
C GLU A 135 4.11 -0.47 -15.48
N PRO A 136 3.39 -1.57 -15.73
CA PRO A 136 2.18 -1.86 -14.97
C PRO A 136 2.51 -2.10 -13.50
N LEU A 137 1.62 -1.66 -12.61
CA LEU A 137 1.69 -2.02 -11.19
C LEU A 137 1.36 -3.51 -11.03
N GLU A 138 2.40 -4.33 -10.90
CA GLU A 138 2.28 -5.76 -10.68
C GLU A 138 2.48 -6.11 -9.20
N ARG A 139 1.69 -7.06 -8.70
CA ARG A 139 1.97 -7.68 -7.40
C ARG A 139 3.17 -8.59 -7.56
N LEU A 140 4.22 -8.30 -6.80
CA LEU A 140 5.39 -9.16 -6.77
C LEU A 140 5.07 -10.47 -6.01
N PRO A 141 5.52 -11.63 -6.51
CA PRO A 141 5.39 -12.89 -5.80
C PRO A 141 6.16 -12.83 -4.47
N ILE A 142 5.66 -13.56 -3.47
CA ILE A 142 6.28 -13.60 -2.14
C ILE A 142 7.49 -14.55 -2.20
N PRO A 143 8.71 -14.08 -1.87
CA PRO A 143 9.87 -14.95 -1.88
C PRO A 143 9.79 -15.99 -0.76
N VAL A 144 10.07 -17.25 -1.10
CA VAL A 144 10.10 -18.40 -0.18
C VAL A 144 11.45 -19.10 -0.30
N GLY A 145 12.09 -19.36 0.84
CA GLY A 145 13.33 -20.16 0.90
C GLY A 145 14.58 -19.43 1.37
N TYR A 146 14.49 -18.14 1.74
CA TYR A 146 15.58 -17.44 2.43
C TYR A 146 15.76 -17.98 3.86
N GLU A 147 17.00 -18.23 4.27
CA GLU A 147 17.31 -18.74 5.62
C GLU A 147 17.00 -17.70 6.71
N GLN A 148 17.15 -16.41 6.37
CA GLN A 148 16.92 -15.28 7.26
C GLN A 148 15.42 -15.07 7.57
N GLU A 149 14.53 -15.63 6.74
CA GLU A 149 13.07 -15.53 6.88
C GLU A 149 12.43 -16.92 6.79
N ASN A 150 12.70 -17.72 7.81
CA ASN A 150 12.14 -19.06 7.97
C ASN A 150 11.49 -19.24 9.36
N PRO A 151 10.15 -19.37 9.46
CA PRO A 151 9.19 -19.47 8.36
C PRO A 151 8.86 -18.12 7.72
N VAL A 152 8.58 -18.12 6.42
CA VAL A 152 7.90 -17.01 5.74
C VAL A 152 6.42 -17.03 6.07
N THR A 153 5.82 -15.86 6.35
CA THR A 153 4.39 -15.75 6.63
C THR A 153 3.63 -15.21 5.43
N LEU A 154 2.72 -16.01 4.88
CA LEU A 154 1.79 -15.58 3.83
C LEU A 154 0.59 -14.86 4.46
N HIS A 155 0.61 -13.53 4.49
CA HIS A 155 -0.44 -12.76 5.16
C HIS A 155 -1.69 -12.59 4.28
N ALA A 156 -2.87 -12.73 4.88
CA ALA A 156 -4.16 -12.56 4.19
C ALA A 156 -4.27 -11.29 3.31
N PRO A 157 -3.77 -10.10 3.70
CA PRO A 157 -3.82 -8.91 2.83
C PRO A 157 -3.05 -9.04 1.50
N GLN A 158 -2.09 -9.95 1.42
CA GLN A 158 -1.33 -10.25 0.21
C GLN A 158 -1.96 -11.36 -0.63
N ALA A 159 -2.98 -12.04 -0.09
CA ALA A 159 -3.66 -13.12 -0.79
C ALA A 159 -4.50 -12.59 -1.95
N PHE A 160 -4.69 -13.46 -2.92
CA PHE A 160 -5.84 -13.42 -3.80
C PHE A 160 -6.92 -14.36 -3.25
N PHE A 161 -8.18 -14.05 -3.51
CA PHE A 161 -9.31 -14.84 -3.06
C PHE A 161 -10.53 -14.58 -3.93
N GLU A 162 -11.47 -15.52 -3.93
CA GLU A 162 -12.68 -15.48 -4.74
C GLU A 162 -13.94 -15.90 -3.95
N GLY A 163 -15.11 -15.69 -4.54
CA GLY A 163 -16.40 -15.97 -3.92
C GLY A 163 -16.79 -14.93 -2.87
N GLU A 164 -17.34 -15.40 -1.74
CA GLU A 164 -17.87 -14.55 -0.67
C GLU A 164 -16.84 -14.25 0.44
N LEU A 165 -15.59 -14.70 0.23
CA LEU A 165 -14.44 -14.36 1.05
C LEU A 165 -14.24 -12.84 1.09
N ARG A 166 -13.96 -12.33 2.29
CA ARG A 166 -13.69 -10.90 2.50
C ARG A 166 -12.80 -10.69 3.71
N PHE A 167 -12.19 -9.52 3.76
CA PHE A 167 -11.49 -9.09 4.97
C PHE A 167 -12.46 -8.73 6.09
N TYR A 168 -12.11 -9.10 7.32
CA TYR A 168 -12.97 -8.87 8.48
C TYR A 168 -13.18 -7.39 8.80
N SER A 169 -12.13 -6.57 8.73
CA SER A 169 -12.18 -5.13 9.07
C SER A 169 -12.45 -4.22 7.86
N GLY A 170 -12.68 -4.77 6.67
CA GLY A 170 -13.09 -4.06 5.46
C GLY A 170 -12.07 -4.15 4.32
N PRO A 171 -11.12 -3.19 4.16
CA PRO A 171 -10.21 -3.15 3.02
C PRO A 171 -8.96 -4.04 3.14
N GLY A 172 -8.79 -4.78 4.26
CA GLY A 172 -7.63 -5.65 4.45
C GLY A 172 -6.37 -4.97 5.03
N PHE A 173 -6.47 -3.72 5.49
CA PHE A 173 -5.34 -3.01 6.11
C PHE A 173 -5.00 -3.53 7.51
N ALA A 174 -3.79 -3.20 7.98
CA ALA A 174 -3.34 -3.43 9.36
C ALA A 174 -3.40 -4.91 9.82
N HIS A 175 -2.88 -5.83 8.98
CA HIS A 175 -2.83 -7.27 9.26
C HIS A 175 -4.21 -7.92 9.48
N ASP A 176 -5.21 -7.49 8.71
CA ASP A 176 -6.54 -8.09 8.69
C ASP A 176 -6.51 -9.58 8.26
N TRP A 177 -7.63 -10.27 8.40
CA TRP A 177 -7.77 -11.67 7.97
C TRP A 177 -8.98 -11.90 7.08
N LEU A 178 -8.90 -12.98 6.31
CA LEU A 178 -10.03 -13.46 5.52
C LEU A 178 -11.03 -14.18 6.41
N THR A 179 -12.31 -13.90 6.18
CA THR A 179 -13.45 -14.52 6.84
C THR A 179 -14.51 -14.88 5.82
N ASN A 180 -15.56 -15.56 6.27
CA ASN A 180 -16.69 -15.99 5.44
C ASN A 180 -16.32 -17.02 4.36
N TRP A 181 -15.31 -17.85 4.62
CA TRP A 181 -15.04 -19.04 3.82
C TRP A 181 -16.11 -20.09 4.12
N THR A 182 -17.08 -20.25 3.22
CA THR A 182 -18.27 -21.08 3.47
C THR A 182 -18.58 -22.07 2.36
N ALA A 183 -18.02 -21.88 1.16
CA ALA A 183 -18.19 -22.79 0.04
C ALA A 183 -16.90 -23.55 -0.29
N THR A 184 -17.05 -24.72 -0.91
CA THR A 184 -15.93 -25.64 -1.20
C THR A 184 -15.21 -25.35 -2.50
N ASP A 185 -15.79 -24.49 -3.34
CA ASP A 185 -15.23 -23.98 -4.58
C ASP A 185 -14.48 -22.66 -4.39
N GLU A 186 -14.64 -21.99 -3.24
CA GLU A 186 -13.88 -20.79 -2.83
C GLU A 186 -12.41 -21.11 -2.54
N ARG A 187 -11.53 -20.18 -2.91
CA ARG A 187 -10.08 -20.37 -2.81
C ARG A 187 -9.38 -19.13 -2.28
N VAL A 188 -8.24 -19.37 -1.64
CA VAL A 188 -7.25 -18.38 -1.25
C VAL A 188 -5.93 -18.83 -1.84
N TRP A 189 -5.24 -17.95 -2.57
CA TRP A 189 -3.95 -18.28 -3.18
C TRP A 189 -2.96 -17.12 -3.11
N PHE A 190 -1.70 -17.46 -3.33
CA PHE A 190 -0.57 -16.55 -3.31
C PHE A 190 0.33 -16.88 -4.49
N ASP A 191 0.86 -15.85 -5.14
CA ASP A 191 1.99 -16.02 -6.03
C ASP A 191 3.26 -16.06 -5.19
N VAL A 192 4.08 -17.09 -5.38
CA VAL A 192 5.32 -17.30 -4.63
C VAL A 192 6.51 -17.43 -5.57
N ASP A 193 7.64 -16.89 -5.16
CA ASP A 193 8.93 -17.04 -5.83
C ASP A 193 9.82 -17.95 -4.99
N VAL A 194 10.09 -19.16 -5.48
CA VAL A 194 10.89 -20.15 -4.76
C VAL A 194 12.37 -19.87 -4.99
N VAL A 195 12.96 -19.09 -4.09
CA VAL A 195 14.36 -18.68 -4.16
C VAL A 195 15.31 -19.85 -3.91
N LYS A 196 14.88 -20.85 -3.13
CA LYS A 196 15.62 -22.08 -2.87
C LYS A 196 14.73 -23.30 -3.08
N ALA A 197 15.07 -24.19 -4.01
CA ALA A 197 14.31 -25.43 -4.17
C ALA A 197 14.47 -26.34 -2.93
N GLY A 198 13.40 -27.01 -2.52
CA GLY A 198 13.40 -27.92 -1.38
C GLY A 198 12.00 -28.38 -0.98
N GLU A 199 11.95 -29.20 0.06
CA GLU A 199 10.69 -29.57 0.72
C GLU A 199 10.33 -28.51 1.75
N TYR A 200 9.07 -28.09 1.74
CA TYR A 200 8.54 -27.05 2.61
C TYR A 200 7.35 -27.62 3.38
N GLU A 201 7.29 -27.33 4.67
CA GLU A 201 6.08 -27.55 5.47
C GLU A 201 5.16 -26.33 5.35
N LEU A 202 3.91 -26.53 4.93
CA LEU A 202 2.89 -25.50 4.98
C LEU A 202 2.06 -25.62 6.25
N ALA A 203 1.85 -24.51 6.94
CA ALA A 203 0.93 -24.46 8.08
C ALA A 203 -0.09 -23.33 7.92
N LEU A 204 -1.35 -23.64 8.23
CA LEU A 204 -2.45 -22.68 8.20
C LEU A 204 -2.74 -22.16 9.61
N LYS A 205 -2.85 -20.84 9.73
CA LYS A 205 -3.46 -20.17 10.88
C LYS A 205 -4.94 -19.97 10.62
N TYR A 206 -5.80 -20.56 11.43
CA TYR A 206 -7.24 -20.59 11.18
C TYR A 206 -8.08 -20.57 12.46
N ALA A 207 -9.38 -20.38 12.25
CA ALA A 207 -10.41 -20.57 13.24
C ALA A 207 -11.68 -21.08 12.56
N VAL A 208 -12.42 -21.94 13.26
CA VAL A 208 -13.67 -22.51 12.74
C VAL A 208 -14.76 -22.29 13.77
N SER A 209 -15.81 -21.56 13.39
CA SER A 209 -16.98 -21.30 14.24
C SER A 209 -18.14 -22.29 14.04
N SER A 210 -17.91 -23.39 13.31
CA SER A 210 -18.90 -24.47 13.12
C SER A 210 -19.13 -25.23 14.44
N GLU A 211 -20.37 -25.62 14.72
CA GLU A 211 -20.73 -26.28 15.98
C GLU A 211 -20.50 -27.81 15.98
N THR A 212 -20.36 -28.45 14.82
CA THR A 212 -20.43 -29.93 14.71
C THR A 212 -19.19 -30.59 14.13
N SER A 213 -18.57 -30.04 13.09
CA SER A 213 -17.32 -30.54 12.53
C SER A 213 -16.59 -29.46 11.73
N GLY A 214 -15.26 -29.55 11.66
CA GLY A 214 -14.45 -28.62 10.87
C GLY A 214 -14.36 -29.06 9.41
N PRO A 215 -14.12 -28.11 8.49
CA PRO A 215 -14.02 -28.41 7.07
C PRO A 215 -12.73 -29.18 6.77
N ASN A 216 -12.73 -29.86 5.64
CA ASN A 216 -11.49 -30.34 5.05
C ASN A 216 -10.92 -29.25 4.14
N VAL A 217 -9.62 -28.98 4.26
CA VAL A 217 -8.90 -28.09 3.34
C VAL A 217 -7.97 -28.91 2.46
N ARG A 218 -7.74 -28.44 1.23
CA ARG A 218 -6.71 -28.97 0.34
C ARG A 218 -5.76 -27.85 -0.03
N VAL A 219 -4.51 -28.22 -0.27
CA VAL A 219 -3.46 -27.31 -0.72
C VAL A 219 -3.05 -27.74 -2.12
N SER A 220 -2.83 -26.79 -3.02
CA SER A 220 -2.19 -27.06 -4.30
C SER A 220 -0.97 -26.18 -4.48
N VAL A 221 0.08 -26.75 -5.07
CA VAL A 221 1.29 -26.03 -5.47
C VAL A 221 1.50 -26.29 -6.96
N GLY A 222 1.38 -25.24 -7.78
CA GLY A 222 1.25 -25.38 -9.22
C GLY A 222 0.08 -26.29 -9.58
N GLU A 223 0.34 -27.34 -10.35
CA GLU A 223 -0.67 -28.33 -10.76
C GLU A 223 -0.84 -29.49 -9.76
N THR A 224 0.00 -29.55 -8.72
CA THR A 224 -0.04 -30.65 -7.75
C THR A 224 -1.05 -30.36 -6.65
N LEU A 225 -2.05 -31.22 -6.50
CA LEU A 225 -3.05 -31.15 -5.43
C LEU A 225 -2.70 -32.14 -4.30
N GLY A 226 -2.58 -31.63 -3.08
CA GLY A 226 -2.37 -32.43 -1.88
C GLY A 226 -3.65 -33.08 -1.35
N ASP A 227 -3.47 -33.97 -0.38
CA ASP A 227 -4.56 -34.66 0.30
C ASP A 227 -5.45 -33.70 1.10
N ALA A 228 -6.68 -34.14 1.36
CA ALA A 228 -7.61 -33.38 2.19
C ALA A 228 -7.20 -33.46 3.67
N VAL A 229 -6.98 -32.31 4.30
CA VAL A 229 -6.60 -32.19 5.71
C VAL A 229 -7.82 -31.73 6.51
N PRO A 230 -8.32 -32.54 7.47
CA PRO A 230 -9.44 -32.14 8.32
C PRO A 230 -9.00 -31.08 9.32
N LEU A 231 -9.67 -29.92 9.32
CA LEU A 231 -9.47 -28.89 10.33
C LEU A 231 -10.31 -29.21 11.57
N LYS A 232 -9.76 -28.89 12.74
CA LYS A 232 -10.50 -29.01 14.01
C LYS A 232 -11.44 -27.84 14.17
N VAL A 233 -12.57 -28.05 14.84
CA VAL A 233 -13.37 -26.92 15.31
C VAL A 233 -12.58 -26.22 16.41
N VAL A 234 -12.17 -24.98 16.16
CA VAL A 234 -11.51 -24.17 17.17
C VAL A 234 -12.13 -22.77 17.19
N PRO A 235 -12.86 -22.41 18.28
CA PRO A 235 -13.33 -21.05 18.45
C PRO A 235 -12.12 -20.13 18.63
N ALA A 236 -12.22 -18.94 18.06
CA ALA A 236 -11.16 -17.94 18.17
C ALA A 236 -11.77 -16.63 18.67
N PRO A 237 -11.64 -16.37 19.99
CA PRO A 237 -12.16 -15.15 20.58
C PRO A 237 -11.48 -13.93 19.94
N LEU A 238 -12.27 -12.87 19.75
CA LEU A 238 -11.77 -11.60 19.26
C LEU A 238 -11.04 -10.87 20.39
N ILE A 239 -9.84 -10.40 20.09
CA ILE A 239 -9.00 -9.59 20.97
C ILE A 239 -9.21 -8.12 20.60
N PRO A 240 -9.70 -7.27 21.52
CA PRO A 240 -9.75 -5.83 21.30
C PRO A 240 -8.34 -5.25 21.08
N LEU A 241 -8.19 -4.34 20.12
CA LEU A 241 -6.95 -3.61 19.90
C LEU A 241 -7.06 -2.17 20.42
N PRO A 242 -5.98 -1.61 20.98
CA PRO A 242 -5.96 -0.19 21.33
C PRO A 242 -6.13 0.66 20.08
N HIS A 243 -6.97 1.67 20.16
CA HIS A 243 -7.18 2.64 19.08
C HIS A 243 -7.49 4.02 19.68
N ARG A 244 -7.15 5.07 18.92
CA ARG A 244 -7.28 6.48 19.37
C ARG A 244 -8.72 6.97 19.53
N ASP A 245 -9.69 6.28 18.94
CA ASP A 245 -11.11 6.64 18.95
C ASP A 245 -12.01 5.40 19.11
N GLU A 246 -13.25 5.61 19.59
CA GLU A 246 -14.21 4.54 19.89
C GLU A 246 -14.63 3.75 18.65
N ARG A 247 -14.75 4.40 17.49
CA ARG A 247 -15.11 3.73 16.24
C ARG A 247 -14.05 2.70 15.85
N GLY A 248 -12.78 3.06 15.91
CA GLY A 248 -11.69 2.13 15.62
C GLY A 248 -11.51 1.08 16.72
N LYS A 249 -11.73 1.42 18.00
CA LYS A 249 -11.80 0.43 19.09
C LYS A 249 -12.92 -0.57 18.90
N GLN A 250 -13.98 -0.24 18.17
CA GLN A 250 -15.06 -1.18 17.83
C GLN A 250 -14.79 -1.97 16.56
N ARG A 251 -14.09 -1.37 15.59
CA ARG A 251 -13.83 -1.96 14.26
C ARG A 251 -12.64 -2.92 14.27
N TYR A 252 -11.50 -2.48 14.77
CA TYR A 252 -10.25 -3.23 14.64
C TYR A 252 -10.13 -4.24 15.78
N ARG A 253 -9.97 -5.49 15.39
CA ARG A 253 -9.80 -6.63 16.29
C ARG A 253 -8.56 -7.38 15.86
N ASN A 254 -7.99 -8.13 16.80
CA ASN A 254 -7.20 -9.31 16.47
C ASN A 254 -8.00 -10.54 16.93
N ARG A 255 -7.45 -11.72 16.76
CA ARG A 255 -8.01 -12.95 17.33
C ARG A 255 -6.90 -13.94 17.65
N GLU A 256 -7.23 -14.89 18.52
CA GLU A 256 -6.37 -16.05 18.72
C GLU A 256 -6.49 -16.99 17.53
N TRP A 257 -5.36 -17.48 17.01
CA TRP A 257 -5.34 -18.35 15.84
C TRP A 257 -4.84 -19.73 16.23
N SER A 258 -5.57 -20.75 15.80
CA SER A 258 -5.04 -22.11 15.79
C SER A 258 -4.07 -22.28 14.62
N ARG A 259 -3.04 -23.09 14.81
CA ARG A 259 -2.09 -23.45 13.75
C ARG A 259 -2.18 -24.95 13.49
N GLN A 260 -2.28 -25.34 12.23
CA GLN A 260 -2.23 -26.74 11.81
C GLN A 260 -1.34 -26.89 10.57
N SER A 261 -0.46 -27.88 10.61
CA SER A 261 0.33 -28.31 9.47
C SER A 261 -0.58 -28.96 8.42
N LEU A 262 -0.35 -28.65 7.15
CA LEU A 262 -1.12 -29.15 6.01
C LEU A 262 -0.33 -30.14 5.13
N GLY A 263 0.92 -30.42 5.49
CA GLY A 263 1.87 -31.15 4.66
C GLY A 263 3.06 -30.29 4.28
#